data_AF-W4K546-F1
#
_entry.id   AF-W4K546-F1
#
_cell.length_a   1.000
_cell.length_b   1.000
_cell.length_c   1.000
_cell.angle_alpha   90.00
_cell.angle_beta   90.00
_cell.angle_gamma   90.00
#
_symmetry.space_group_name_H-M   'P 1'
#
loop_
_entity.id
_entity.type
_entity.pdbx_description
1 polymer ?
#
loop_
_entity_poly.entity_id
_entity_poly.type
_entity_poly.pdbx_seq_one_letter_code
_entity_poly.pdbx_strand_id
1 'polypeptide(L)'
;MTMHTTLEKDEISASDLNAITSIFKTFLRDIDYKPQAIQDTNVQLEEAMYNEMHNLGICCDQLERTLHLAASYVEIIYQDCNLAEKIIIAKFTWYMIYIDDMVSKDPTPVVAFQERFLRRQPQLDPVLDAAAEVFMRIYQYYDAYAANCIITSALEFLTFFSVEAKIQEFPLVRKAHRFPWFLRERTGVAEGFAFLMFPKRLGVDIMEYIQAMPDMVIWIDLANDLLSFYKEEHAGDSANYIHTRAFVEEKAPIQVLDEVANDLHSSASSILATITQCPKAIRAWRFCQYGYVHWHLSQDRYKLKDLGL
;
A
#
# COMPACT_ATOMS: atom_id res chain seq x y z
N MET A 1 14.30 15.07 35.81
CA MET A 1 13.61 13.81 36.14
C MET A 1 12.12 14.09 36.01
N THR A 2 11.66 14.12 34.76
CA THR A 2 10.28 14.42 34.39
C THR A 2 9.59 13.08 34.22
N MET A 3 8.59 12.81 35.07
CA MET A 3 7.81 11.58 35.04
C MET A 3 7.14 11.47 33.67
N HIS A 4 7.49 10.43 32.92
CA HIS A 4 6.65 9.93 31.84
C HIS A 4 5.38 9.37 32.48
N THR A 5 4.32 10.18 32.48
CA THR A 5 2.97 9.69 32.73
C THR A 5 2.61 8.81 31.54
N THR A 6 2.64 7.50 31.74
CA THR A 6 2.04 6.54 30.81
C THR A 6 0.55 6.87 30.78
N LEU A 7 0.08 7.52 29.71
CA LEU A 7 -1.36 7.66 29.46
C LEU A 7 -1.91 6.24 29.36
N GLU A 8 -2.86 5.89 30.24
CA GLU A 8 -3.65 4.67 30.11
C GLU A 8 -4.31 4.69 28.73
N LYS A 9 -4.08 3.63 27.95
CA LYS A 9 -4.70 3.45 26.64
C LYS A 9 -6.19 3.25 26.86
N ASP A 10 -7.02 4.16 26.35
CA ASP A 10 -8.46 3.91 26.28
C ASP A 10 -8.68 2.70 25.37
N GLU A 11 -9.21 1.60 25.94
CA GLU A 11 -9.64 0.44 25.16
C GLU A 11 -10.74 0.88 24.19
N ILE A 12 -10.69 0.37 22.94
CA ILE A 12 -11.75 0.60 21.95
C ILE A 12 -13.09 0.22 22.60
N SER A 13 -14.05 1.15 22.59
CA SER A 13 -15.34 0.90 23.23
C SER A 13 -16.03 -0.32 22.62
N ALA A 14 -16.77 -1.08 23.42
CA ALA A 14 -17.52 -2.23 22.91
C ALA A 14 -18.51 -1.85 21.78
N SER A 15 -19.00 -0.59 21.79
CA SER A 15 -19.85 -0.07 20.72
C SER A 15 -19.07 0.12 19.42
N ASP A 16 -17.89 0.74 19.49
CA ASP A 16 -17.06 0.99 18.31
C ASP A 16 -16.50 -0.31 17.74
N LEU A 17 -16.08 -1.25 18.59
CA LEU A 17 -15.63 -2.57 18.16
C LEU A 17 -16.71 -3.32 17.37
N ASN A 18 -17.96 -3.27 17.83
CA ASN A 18 -19.09 -3.87 17.12
C ASN A 18 -19.36 -3.16 15.79
N ALA A 19 -19.24 -1.83 15.74
CA ALA A 19 -19.44 -1.04 14.53
C ALA A 19 -18.35 -1.36 13.48
N ILE A 20 -17.07 -1.36 13.88
CA ILE A 20 -15.92 -1.72 13.02
C ILE A 20 -16.14 -3.12 12.45
N THR A 21 -16.46 -4.11 13.30
CA THR A 21 -16.72 -5.49 12.88
C THR A 21 -17.86 -5.57 11.85
N SER A 22 -18.95 -4.82 12.07
CA SER A 22 -20.10 -4.78 11.16
C SER A 22 -19.75 -4.17 9.80
N ILE A 23 -18.96 -3.09 9.78
CA ILE A 23 -18.50 -2.42 8.55
C ILE A 23 -17.62 -3.38 7.75
N PHE A 24 -16.67 -4.06 8.39
CA PHE A 24 -15.79 -5.01 7.71
C PHE A 24 -16.57 -6.19 7.09
N LYS A 25 -17.50 -6.78 7.83
CA LYS A 25 -18.36 -7.87 7.32
C LYS A 25 -19.23 -7.41 6.15
N THR A 26 -19.72 -6.17 6.21
CA THR A 26 -20.48 -5.55 5.11
C THR A 26 -19.60 -5.36 3.88
N PHE A 27 -18.42 -4.76 4.04
CA PHE A 27 -17.44 -4.60 2.96
C PHE A 27 -17.11 -5.94 2.28
N LEU A 28 -16.76 -6.97 3.06
CA LEU A 28 -16.41 -8.30 2.51
C LEU A 28 -17.57 -8.92 1.72
N ARG A 29 -18.80 -8.77 2.20
CA ARG A 29 -20.00 -9.22 1.48
C ARG A 29 -20.21 -8.44 0.20
N ASP A 30 -20.07 -7.12 0.25
CA ASP A 30 -20.41 -6.22 -0.86
C ASP A 30 -19.42 -6.31 -2.04
N ILE A 31 -18.20 -6.81 -1.79
CA ILE A 31 -17.23 -7.15 -2.86
C ILE A 31 -17.33 -8.62 -3.31
N ASP A 32 -18.29 -9.39 -2.79
CA ASP A 32 -18.41 -10.85 -2.97
C ASP A 32 -17.08 -11.57 -2.66
N TYR A 33 -16.44 -11.21 -1.54
CA TYR A 33 -15.18 -11.82 -1.14
C TYR A 33 -15.41 -13.30 -0.80
N LYS A 34 -14.55 -14.15 -1.37
CA LYS A 34 -14.50 -15.58 -1.11
C LYS A 34 -13.09 -15.95 -0.70
N PRO A 35 -12.90 -16.65 0.43
CA PRO A 35 -11.60 -17.18 0.80
C PRO A 35 -11.02 -17.98 -0.37
N GLN A 36 -9.88 -17.53 -0.88
CA GLN A 36 -9.19 -18.22 -1.96
C GLN A 36 -8.22 -19.24 -1.35
N ALA A 37 -8.20 -20.46 -1.89
CA ALA A 37 -7.17 -21.44 -1.58
C ALA A 37 -5.87 -21.06 -2.33
N ILE A 38 -5.22 -19.99 -1.87
CA ILE A 38 -3.96 -19.52 -2.45
C ILE A 38 -2.84 -20.33 -1.80
N GLN A 39 -2.02 -20.98 -2.63
CA GLN A 39 -0.78 -21.58 -2.16
C GLN A 39 0.25 -20.46 -2.01
N ASP A 40 0.51 -20.04 -0.78
CA ASP A 40 1.59 -19.09 -0.46
C ASP A 40 2.95 -19.80 -0.52
N THR A 41 3.37 -20.20 -1.71
CA THR A 41 4.72 -20.74 -1.93
C THR A 41 5.61 -19.64 -2.44
N ASN A 42 6.02 -18.76 -1.53
CA ASN A 42 6.83 -17.59 -1.84
C ASN A 42 8.36 -17.86 -1.82
N VAL A 43 8.78 -19.12 -1.60
CA VAL A 43 10.18 -19.56 -1.45
C VAL A 43 11.13 -18.97 -2.50
N GLN A 44 10.76 -19.00 -3.77
CA GLN A 44 11.63 -18.48 -4.84
C GLN A 44 11.78 -16.95 -4.80
N LEU A 45 10.74 -16.24 -4.36
CA LEU A 45 10.79 -14.78 -4.17
C LEU A 45 11.66 -14.44 -2.97
N GLU A 46 11.47 -15.17 -1.86
CA GLU A 46 12.26 -15.04 -0.64
C GLU A 46 13.75 -15.30 -0.90
N GLU A 47 14.09 -16.40 -1.57
CA GLU A 47 15.47 -16.71 -1.97
C GLU A 47 16.06 -15.62 -2.87
N ALA A 48 15.29 -15.08 -3.82
CA ALA A 48 15.76 -14.03 -4.72
C ALA A 48 16.04 -12.70 -4.00
N MET A 49 15.27 -12.37 -2.96
CA MET A 49 15.47 -11.18 -2.12
C MET A 49 16.60 -11.38 -1.10
N TYR A 50 16.68 -12.56 -0.50
CA TYR A 50 17.76 -12.95 0.40
C TYR A 50 19.13 -12.87 -0.31
N ASN A 51 19.23 -13.47 -1.50
CA ASN A 51 20.44 -13.39 -2.31
C ASN A 51 20.78 -11.95 -2.71
N GLU A 52 19.78 -11.10 -2.96
CA GLU A 52 20.02 -9.69 -3.31
C GLU A 52 20.68 -8.93 -2.16
N MET A 53 20.14 -9.01 -0.94
CA MET A 53 20.74 -8.28 0.19
C MET A 53 22.16 -8.76 0.51
N HIS A 54 22.42 -10.07 0.38
CA HIS A 54 23.76 -10.64 0.60
C HIS A 54 24.76 -10.22 -0.48
N ASN A 55 24.36 -10.29 -1.77
CA ASN A 55 25.25 -9.94 -2.88
C ASN A 55 25.58 -8.44 -2.89
N LEU A 56 24.65 -7.59 -2.48
CA LEU A 56 24.86 -6.15 -2.38
C LEU A 56 25.51 -5.71 -1.05
N GLY A 57 25.64 -6.61 -0.08
CA GLY A 57 26.20 -6.30 1.24
C GLY A 57 25.34 -5.35 2.07
N ILE A 58 24.01 -5.42 1.91
CA ILE A 58 23.02 -4.51 2.54
C ILE A 58 22.16 -5.21 3.61
N CYS A 59 22.55 -6.40 4.06
CA CYS A 59 21.82 -7.16 5.07
C CYS A 59 21.55 -6.33 6.33
N CYS A 60 20.29 -6.30 6.77
CA CYS A 60 19.89 -5.71 8.05
C CYS A 60 18.58 -6.34 8.57
N ASP A 61 18.37 -6.27 9.88
CA ASP A 61 17.20 -6.85 10.57
C ASP A 61 15.85 -6.40 9.98
N GLN A 62 15.78 -5.19 9.43
CA GLN A 62 14.55 -4.68 8.83
C GLN A 62 14.25 -5.37 7.51
N LEU A 63 15.24 -5.49 6.63
CA LEU A 63 15.11 -6.22 5.37
C LEU A 63 14.77 -7.69 5.64
N GLU A 64 15.45 -8.36 6.58
CA GLU A 64 15.15 -9.74 6.95
C GLU A 64 13.72 -9.93 7.44
N ARG A 65 13.22 -9.06 8.31
CA ARG A 65 11.86 -9.17 8.88
C ARG A 65 10.75 -8.87 7.88
N THR A 66 11.02 -8.04 6.86
CA THR A 66 10.01 -7.58 5.88
C THR A 66 10.02 -8.40 4.59
N LEU A 67 10.99 -9.29 4.43
CA LEU A 67 11.17 -10.14 3.25
C LEU A 67 9.94 -11.04 3.00
N HIS A 68 9.49 -11.78 4.02
CA HIS A 68 8.29 -12.63 3.92
C HIS A 68 7.02 -11.82 3.61
N LEU A 69 6.91 -10.64 4.22
CA LEU A 69 5.77 -9.75 4.06
C LEU A 69 5.64 -9.28 2.59
N ALA A 70 6.75 -8.85 1.98
CA ALA A 70 6.77 -8.47 0.57
C ALA A 70 6.55 -9.66 -0.37
N ALA A 71 7.14 -10.83 -0.06
CA ALA A 71 7.03 -12.02 -0.87
C ALA A 71 5.59 -12.55 -0.93
N SER A 72 4.95 -12.72 0.24
CA SER A 72 3.55 -13.16 0.34
C SER A 72 2.59 -12.17 -0.32
N TYR A 73 2.81 -10.86 -0.15
CA TYR A 73 2.01 -9.81 -0.81
C TYR A 73 1.99 -10.04 -2.32
N VAL A 74 3.17 -10.23 -2.92
CA VAL A 74 3.27 -10.38 -4.37
C VAL A 74 2.70 -11.70 -4.88
N GLU A 75 2.94 -12.80 -4.16
CA GLU A 75 2.46 -14.11 -4.55
C GLU A 75 0.92 -14.16 -4.60
N ILE A 76 0.28 -13.53 -3.62
CA ILE A 76 -1.17 -13.50 -3.45
C ILE A 76 -1.86 -12.54 -4.44
N ILE A 77 -1.29 -11.36 -4.69
CA ILE A 77 -1.94 -10.27 -5.45
C ILE A 77 -1.66 -10.37 -6.95
N TYR A 78 -0.41 -10.67 -7.33
CA TYR A 78 0.03 -10.64 -8.73
C TYR A 78 0.09 -12.05 -9.34
N GLN A 79 -0.97 -12.83 -9.19
CA GLN A 79 -1.03 -14.24 -9.62
C GLN A 79 -0.81 -14.42 -11.13
N ASP A 80 -1.15 -13.42 -11.93
CA ASP A 80 -0.97 -13.42 -13.40
C ASP A 80 0.47 -13.11 -13.84
N CYS A 81 1.33 -12.64 -12.92
CA CYS A 81 2.74 -12.35 -13.19
C CYS A 81 3.57 -13.63 -13.18
N ASN A 82 4.54 -13.72 -14.10
CA ASN A 82 5.54 -14.79 -14.08
C ASN A 82 6.58 -14.56 -12.97
N LEU A 83 7.43 -15.55 -12.72
CA LEU A 83 8.43 -15.46 -11.64
C LEU A 83 9.35 -14.23 -11.77
N ALA A 84 9.80 -13.88 -12.96
CA ALA A 84 10.71 -12.74 -13.14
C ALA A 84 10.01 -11.40 -12.86
N GLU A 85 8.74 -11.28 -13.27
CA GLU A 85 7.87 -10.14 -12.95
C GLU A 85 7.60 -10.09 -11.43
N LYS A 86 7.26 -11.22 -10.81
CA LYS A 86 7.05 -11.28 -9.35
C LYS A 86 8.31 -10.92 -8.57
N ILE A 87 9.51 -11.33 -9.00
CA ILE A 87 10.76 -10.96 -8.32
C ILE A 87 10.98 -9.45 -8.35
N ILE A 88 10.74 -8.78 -9.48
CA ILE A 88 10.94 -7.32 -9.54
C ILE A 88 9.88 -6.57 -8.72
N ILE A 89 8.62 -7.04 -8.74
CA ILE A 89 7.54 -6.48 -7.90
C ILE A 89 7.87 -6.70 -6.42
N ALA A 90 8.34 -7.89 -6.02
CA ALA A 90 8.65 -8.21 -4.63
C ALA A 90 9.76 -7.31 -4.09
N LYS A 91 10.82 -7.09 -4.87
CA LYS A 91 11.91 -6.17 -4.51
C LYS A 91 11.43 -4.72 -4.43
N PHE A 92 10.58 -4.29 -5.38
CA PHE A 92 9.96 -2.96 -5.33
C PHE A 92 9.16 -2.79 -4.03
N THR A 93 8.24 -3.71 -3.73
CA THR A 93 7.42 -3.71 -2.50
C THR A 93 8.30 -3.73 -1.25
N TRP A 94 9.33 -4.58 -1.22
CA TRP A 94 10.23 -4.74 -0.08
C TRP A 94 10.98 -3.45 0.23
N TYR A 95 11.50 -2.77 -0.78
CA TYR A 95 12.17 -1.49 -0.58
C TYR A 95 11.19 -0.38 -0.18
N MET A 96 9.94 -0.39 -0.66
CA MET A 96 8.91 0.57 -0.19
C MET A 96 8.62 0.38 1.31
N ILE A 97 8.48 -0.88 1.77
CA ILE A 97 8.32 -1.18 3.21
C ILE A 97 9.57 -0.76 3.99
N TYR A 98 10.77 -0.93 3.42
CA TYR A 98 11.99 -0.49 4.09
C TYR A 98 12.04 1.03 4.31
N ILE A 99 11.63 1.79 3.29
CA ILE A 99 11.54 3.25 3.32
C ILE A 99 10.53 3.73 4.36
N ASP A 100 9.38 3.05 4.48
CA ASP A 100 8.33 3.32 5.47
C ASP A 100 8.90 3.41 6.91
N ASP A 101 9.63 2.38 7.37
CA ASP A 101 10.23 2.46 8.72
C ASP A 101 11.46 3.40 8.78
N MET A 102 12.14 3.68 7.66
CA MET A 102 13.32 4.56 7.64
C MET A 102 12.93 6.01 7.92
N VAL A 103 11.91 6.53 7.23
CA VAL A 103 11.51 7.94 7.33
C VAL A 103 11.11 8.30 8.75
N SER A 104 10.52 7.37 9.48
CA SER A 104 10.18 7.53 10.91
C SER A 104 11.40 7.72 11.82
N LYS A 105 12.60 7.31 11.38
CA LYS A 105 13.86 7.43 12.14
C LYS A 105 14.71 8.61 11.67
N ASP A 106 14.92 8.71 10.36
CA ASP A 106 15.65 9.81 9.71
C ASP A 106 15.13 10.01 8.28
N PRO A 107 14.41 11.10 7.99
CA PRO A 107 13.90 11.38 6.65
C PRO A 107 15.00 11.87 5.68
N THR A 108 16.20 12.20 6.15
CA THR A 108 17.25 12.86 5.35
C THR A 108 17.64 12.08 4.09
N PRO A 109 17.89 10.75 4.13
CA PRO A 109 18.23 9.98 2.94
C PRO A 109 17.12 10.00 1.90
N VAL A 110 15.87 9.92 2.34
CA VAL A 110 14.68 9.87 1.50
C VAL A 110 14.40 11.22 0.83
N VAL A 111 14.54 12.33 1.56
CA VAL A 111 14.41 13.70 1.01
C VAL A 111 15.44 13.95 -0.09
N ALA A 112 16.66 13.45 0.07
CA ALA A 112 17.72 13.61 -0.93
C ALA A 112 17.56 12.68 -2.15
N PHE A 113 16.70 11.66 -2.07
CA PHE A 113 16.67 10.55 -3.01
C PHE A 113 16.47 11.00 -4.45
N GLN A 114 15.42 11.79 -4.70
CA GLN A 114 15.00 12.13 -6.06
C GLN A 114 16.03 13.00 -6.78
N GLU A 115 16.62 13.99 -6.10
CA GLU A 115 17.69 14.81 -6.67
C GLU A 115 18.89 13.96 -7.08
N ARG A 116 19.32 13.06 -6.19
CA ARG A 116 20.48 12.19 -6.41
C ARG A 116 20.21 11.17 -7.51
N PHE A 117 19.01 10.60 -7.53
CA PHE A 117 18.54 9.69 -8.57
C PHE A 117 18.61 10.33 -9.96
N LEU A 118 18.06 11.55 -10.11
CA LEU A 118 18.09 12.29 -11.38
C LEU A 118 19.51 12.71 -11.79
N ARG A 119 20.40 12.98 -10.83
CA ARG A 119 21.80 13.32 -11.06
C ARG A 119 22.72 12.11 -11.21
N ARG A 120 22.19 10.88 -11.11
CA ARG A 120 22.96 9.63 -11.12
C ARG A 120 24.07 9.60 -10.07
N GLN A 121 23.75 10.14 -8.89
CA GLN A 121 24.63 10.11 -7.72
C GLN A 121 24.26 8.92 -6.83
N PRO A 122 25.23 8.30 -6.14
CA PRO A 122 24.93 7.29 -5.13
C PRO A 122 23.97 7.87 -4.09
N GLN A 123 23.03 7.08 -3.60
CA GLN A 123 22.11 7.47 -2.55
C GLN A 123 22.84 7.63 -1.21
N LEU A 124 22.14 8.21 -0.24
CA LEU A 124 22.71 8.40 1.11
C LEU A 124 22.62 7.12 1.97
N ASP A 125 22.00 6.08 1.43
CA ASP A 125 21.83 4.78 2.07
C ASP A 125 22.00 3.67 1.00
N PRO A 126 22.79 2.60 1.27
CA PRO A 126 23.02 1.52 0.30
C PRO A 126 21.77 0.74 -0.11
N VAL A 127 20.75 0.64 0.75
CA VAL A 127 19.47 0.01 0.41
C VAL A 127 18.71 0.90 -0.58
N LEU A 128 18.81 2.23 -0.43
CA LEU A 128 18.24 3.17 -1.40
C LEU A 128 18.97 3.12 -2.76
N ASP A 129 20.27 2.83 -2.79
CA ASP A 129 20.96 2.52 -4.05
C ASP A 129 20.34 1.29 -4.74
N ALA A 130 20.07 0.23 -3.98
CA ALA A 130 19.41 -0.97 -4.50
C ALA A 130 17.98 -0.68 -4.99
N ALA A 131 17.22 0.14 -4.26
CA ALA A 131 15.89 0.59 -4.67
C ALA A 131 15.92 1.37 -6.00
N ALA A 132 16.90 2.26 -6.18
CA ALA A 132 17.08 3.01 -7.42
C ALA A 132 17.37 2.08 -8.62
N GLU A 133 18.16 1.03 -8.42
CA GLU A 133 18.41 0.00 -9.46
C GLU A 133 17.13 -0.77 -9.81
N VAL A 134 16.31 -1.13 -8.82
CA VAL A 134 15.00 -1.76 -9.06
C VAL A 134 14.10 -0.85 -9.89
N PHE A 135 14.03 0.45 -9.58
CA PHE A 135 13.23 1.41 -10.34
C PHE A 135 13.64 1.45 -11.81
N MET A 136 14.94 1.47 -12.10
CA MET A 136 15.44 1.44 -13.47
C MET A 136 15.10 0.11 -14.19
N ARG A 137 15.08 -1.01 -13.47
CA ARG A 137 14.75 -2.33 -14.03
C ARG A 137 13.27 -2.52 -14.34
N ILE A 138 12.36 -1.68 -13.81
CA ILE A 138 10.92 -1.73 -14.15
C ILE A 138 10.68 -1.65 -15.67
N TYR A 139 11.44 -0.85 -16.42
CA TYR A 139 11.34 -0.75 -17.88
C TYR A 139 11.61 -2.08 -18.63
N GLN A 140 12.26 -3.06 -17.98
CA GLN A 140 12.47 -4.38 -18.56
C GLN A 140 11.18 -5.19 -18.63
N TYR A 141 10.18 -4.90 -17.78
CA TYR A 141 8.95 -5.69 -17.62
C TYR A 141 7.68 -4.92 -18.01
N TYR A 142 7.72 -3.59 -17.99
CA TYR A 142 6.58 -2.73 -18.28
C TYR A 142 6.89 -1.81 -19.47
N ASP A 143 5.84 -1.42 -20.20
CA ASP A 143 5.97 -0.41 -21.25
C ASP A 143 6.28 0.96 -20.65
N ALA A 144 6.86 1.85 -21.45
CA ALA A 144 7.41 3.12 -20.96
C ALA A 144 6.38 3.97 -20.19
N TYR A 145 5.12 4.01 -20.63
CA TYR A 145 4.07 4.73 -19.92
C TYR A 145 3.80 4.16 -18.53
N ALA A 146 3.57 2.85 -18.42
CA ALA A 146 3.34 2.20 -17.13
C ALA A 146 4.57 2.30 -16.22
N ALA A 147 5.77 2.09 -16.76
CA ALA A 147 7.01 2.24 -16.01
C ALA A 147 7.21 3.67 -15.47
N ASN A 148 6.89 4.69 -16.27
CA ASN A 148 6.93 6.09 -15.83
C ASN A 148 5.98 6.33 -14.65
N CYS A 149 4.75 5.82 -14.71
CA CYS A 149 3.78 5.97 -13.63
C CYS A 149 4.22 5.23 -12.36
N ILE A 150 4.72 3.99 -12.48
CA ILE A 150 5.25 3.21 -11.34
C ILE A 150 6.36 3.97 -10.63
N ILE A 151 7.35 4.47 -11.39
CA ILE A 151 8.50 5.18 -10.82
C ILE A 151 8.06 6.53 -10.27
N THR A 152 7.16 7.25 -10.94
CA THR A 152 6.65 8.54 -10.48
C THR A 152 5.92 8.38 -9.15
N SER A 153 5.03 7.40 -9.04
CA SER A 153 4.31 7.08 -7.80
C SER A 153 5.27 6.76 -6.65
N ALA A 154 6.35 6.01 -6.90
CA ALA A 154 7.38 5.74 -5.90
C ALA A 154 8.17 6.99 -5.49
N LEU A 155 8.50 7.88 -6.43
CA LEU A 155 9.21 9.14 -6.14
C LEU A 155 8.31 10.14 -5.38
N GLU A 156 7.02 10.19 -5.71
CA GLU A 156 6.03 10.96 -4.94
C GLU A 156 5.92 10.43 -3.52
N PHE A 157 5.85 9.11 -3.33
CA PHE A 157 5.87 8.49 -2.01
C PHE A 157 7.08 8.91 -1.18
N LEU A 158 8.29 8.77 -1.72
CA LEU A 158 9.51 9.20 -1.02
C LEU A 158 9.42 10.68 -0.59
N THR A 159 8.93 11.52 -1.49
CA THR A 159 8.77 12.96 -1.22
C THR A 159 7.75 13.21 -0.13
N PHE A 160 6.51 12.75 -0.30
CA PHE A 160 5.38 13.11 0.55
C PHE A 160 5.37 12.35 1.88
N PHE A 161 5.91 11.14 1.92
CA PHE A 161 6.04 10.40 3.17
C PHE A 161 7.01 11.11 4.14
N SER A 162 8.09 11.70 3.61
CA SER A 162 8.98 12.57 4.41
C SER A 162 8.31 13.87 4.90
N VAL A 163 7.25 14.30 4.23
CA VAL A 163 6.44 15.46 4.61
C VAL A 163 5.38 15.07 5.63
N GLU A 164 4.78 13.88 5.52
CA GLU A 164 3.78 13.35 6.45
C GLU A 164 4.27 13.33 7.89
N ALA A 165 5.51 12.87 8.10
CA ALA A 165 6.18 12.91 9.41
C ALA A 165 6.23 14.33 10.01
N LYS A 166 6.34 15.36 9.17
CA LYS A 166 6.34 16.78 9.60
C LYS A 166 4.94 17.34 9.73
N ILE A 167 3.99 16.91 8.91
CA ILE A 167 2.59 17.37 8.96
C ILE A 167 1.97 17.06 10.32
N GLN A 168 2.31 15.93 10.93
CA GLN A 168 1.86 15.57 12.28
C GLN A 168 2.27 16.59 13.35
N GLU A 169 3.30 17.42 13.11
CA GLU A 169 3.74 18.49 14.00
C GLU A 169 2.89 19.78 13.86
N PHE A 170 2.09 19.90 12.79
CA PHE A 170 1.29 21.08 12.51
C PHE A 170 -0.21 20.84 12.76
N PRO A 171 -0.94 21.86 13.25
CA PRO A 171 -2.38 21.75 13.42
C PRO A 171 -3.06 21.63 12.06
N LEU A 172 -3.85 20.57 11.88
CA LEU A 172 -4.67 20.39 10.70
C LEU A 172 -5.69 21.52 10.56
N VAL A 173 -5.85 22.04 9.35
CA VAL A 173 -6.78 23.13 9.05
C VAL A 173 -8.12 22.54 8.60
N ARG A 174 -9.19 22.79 9.38
CA ARG A 174 -10.52 22.24 9.11
C ARG A 174 -11.07 22.53 7.71
N LYS A 175 -10.71 23.68 7.12
CA LYS A 175 -11.14 24.06 5.76
C LYS A 175 -10.37 23.36 4.63
N ALA A 176 -9.36 22.56 4.95
CA ALA A 176 -8.52 21.88 3.97
C ALA A 176 -9.16 20.57 3.49
N HIS A 177 -10.42 20.60 3.01
CA HIS A 177 -11.22 19.40 2.73
C HIS A 177 -10.58 18.42 1.72
N ARG A 178 -9.73 18.89 0.80
CA ARG A 178 -9.04 18.03 -0.19
C ARG A 178 -7.69 17.51 0.30
N PHE A 179 -7.18 18.06 1.40
CA PHE A 179 -5.87 17.70 1.93
C PHE A 179 -5.75 16.24 2.36
N PRO A 180 -6.75 15.61 3.04
CA PRO A 180 -6.65 14.20 3.40
C PRO A 180 -6.37 13.31 2.18
N TRP A 181 -7.16 13.47 1.11
CA TRP A 181 -6.97 12.70 -0.13
C TRP A 181 -5.65 13.04 -0.83
N PHE A 182 -5.33 14.34 -0.95
CA PHE A 182 -4.09 14.79 -1.58
C PHE A 182 -2.84 14.15 -0.94
N LEU A 183 -2.81 14.08 0.40
CA LEU A 183 -1.73 13.45 1.13
C LEU A 183 -1.75 11.94 0.93
N ARG A 184 -2.89 11.30 1.16
CA ARG A 184 -3.04 9.83 1.13
C ARG A 184 -2.67 9.23 -0.23
N GLU A 185 -3.13 9.83 -1.31
CA GLU A 185 -2.82 9.42 -2.69
C GLU A 185 -1.31 9.39 -2.95
N ARG A 186 -0.57 10.33 -2.35
CA ARG A 186 0.88 10.47 -2.53
C ARG A 186 1.69 9.63 -1.56
N THR A 187 1.13 9.27 -0.40
CA THR A 187 1.81 8.41 0.58
C THR A 187 1.47 6.93 0.40
N GLY A 188 0.60 6.57 -0.55
CA GLY A 188 0.11 5.19 -0.74
C GLY A 188 0.82 4.31 -1.76
N VAL A 189 1.49 4.89 -2.73
CA VAL A 189 2.04 4.18 -3.91
C VAL A 189 0.98 3.39 -4.71
N ALA A 190 -0.31 3.64 -4.50
CA ALA A 190 -1.39 2.84 -5.10
C ALA A 190 -1.39 2.90 -6.63
N GLU A 191 -1.04 4.03 -7.23
CA GLU A 191 -0.87 4.13 -8.69
C GLU A 191 0.22 3.17 -9.18
N GLY A 192 1.38 3.15 -8.53
CA GLY A 192 2.43 2.21 -8.86
C GLY A 192 1.97 0.75 -8.73
N PHE A 193 1.33 0.39 -7.62
CA PHE A 193 0.80 -0.96 -7.43
C PHE A 193 -0.28 -1.34 -8.45
N ALA A 194 -1.09 -0.37 -8.89
CA ALA A 194 -2.09 -0.58 -9.92
C ALA A 194 -1.45 -0.91 -11.28
N PHE A 195 -0.47 -0.11 -11.72
CA PHE A 195 0.23 -0.39 -12.98
C PHE A 195 1.05 -1.68 -12.95
N LEU A 196 1.56 -2.10 -11.79
CA LEU A 196 2.29 -3.36 -11.65
C LEU A 196 1.44 -4.59 -12.01
N MET A 197 0.10 -4.49 -12.03
CA MET A 197 -0.80 -5.56 -12.49
C MET A 197 -0.67 -5.87 -13.99
N PHE A 198 -0.13 -4.96 -14.80
CA PHE A 198 -0.18 -5.03 -16.26
C PHE A 198 1.23 -5.07 -16.90
N PRO A 199 2.02 -6.14 -16.68
CA PRO A 199 3.31 -6.29 -17.35
C PRO A 199 3.12 -6.40 -18.88
N LYS A 200 4.08 -5.89 -19.66
CA LYS A 200 3.96 -5.84 -21.14
C LYS A 200 3.74 -7.21 -21.77
N ARG A 201 4.22 -8.28 -21.13
CA ARG A 201 3.97 -9.68 -21.54
C ARG A 201 2.48 -10.02 -21.59
N LEU A 202 1.67 -9.46 -20.70
CA LEU A 202 0.22 -9.71 -20.66
C LEU A 202 -0.44 -9.21 -21.95
N GLY A 203 0.17 -8.24 -22.63
CA GLY A 203 -0.31 -7.68 -23.89
C GLY A 203 -1.70 -7.06 -23.73
N VAL A 204 -1.86 -6.28 -22.66
CA VAL A 204 -3.02 -5.42 -22.42
C VAL A 204 -2.56 -4.00 -22.68
N ASP A 205 -3.16 -3.35 -23.67
CA ASP A 205 -2.83 -1.97 -24.01
C ASP A 205 -3.29 -1.04 -22.88
N ILE A 206 -2.50 0.01 -22.60
CA ILE A 206 -2.84 0.99 -21.56
C ILE A 206 -4.24 1.59 -21.76
N MET A 207 -4.66 1.78 -23.01
CA MET A 207 -5.98 2.32 -23.35
C MET A 207 -7.14 1.40 -22.94
N GLU A 208 -6.88 0.11 -22.70
CA GLU A 208 -7.90 -0.85 -22.24
C GLU A 208 -8.23 -0.73 -20.75
N TYR A 209 -7.35 -0.10 -19.95
CA TYR A 209 -7.53 -0.01 -18.49
C TYR A 209 -7.31 1.40 -17.91
N ILE A 210 -6.72 2.34 -18.64
CA ILE A 210 -6.34 3.66 -18.10
C ILE A 210 -7.52 4.43 -17.49
N GLN A 211 -8.72 4.28 -18.05
CA GLN A 211 -9.92 4.92 -17.51
C GLN A 211 -10.36 4.35 -16.15
N ALA A 212 -9.96 3.11 -15.83
CA ALA A 212 -10.22 2.49 -14.54
C ALA A 212 -9.12 2.77 -13.51
N MET A 213 -7.95 3.29 -13.92
CA MET A 213 -6.83 3.55 -13.01
C MET A 213 -7.21 4.44 -11.83
N PRO A 214 -7.94 5.57 -11.99
CA PRO A 214 -8.32 6.40 -10.84
C PRO A 214 -9.11 5.63 -9.77
N ASP A 215 -10.07 4.82 -10.18
CA ASP A 215 -10.85 3.99 -9.24
C ASP A 215 -10.01 2.85 -8.65
N MET A 216 -9.07 2.26 -9.41
CA MET A 216 -8.14 1.26 -8.87
C MET A 216 -7.22 1.86 -7.80
N VAL A 217 -6.74 3.09 -8.01
CA VAL A 217 -5.92 3.83 -7.04
C VAL A 217 -6.70 4.10 -5.77
N ILE A 218 -7.91 4.68 -5.90
CA ILE A 218 -8.83 4.89 -4.78
C ILE A 218 -9.07 3.59 -4.03
N TRP A 219 -9.36 2.51 -4.75
CA TRP A 219 -9.67 1.24 -4.14
C TRP A 219 -8.48 0.67 -3.36
N ILE A 220 -7.27 0.67 -3.92
CA ILE A 220 -6.08 0.14 -3.25
C ILE A 220 -5.79 0.95 -1.98
N ASP A 221 -5.82 2.28 -2.07
CA ASP A 221 -5.50 3.13 -0.93
C ASP A 221 -6.53 2.99 0.20
N LEU A 222 -7.81 3.12 -0.14
CA LEU A 222 -8.89 3.03 0.82
C LEU A 222 -9.07 1.62 1.39
N ALA A 223 -8.74 0.56 0.64
CA ALA A 223 -8.77 -0.80 1.16
C ALA A 223 -7.71 -0.99 2.24
N ASN A 224 -6.52 -0.38 2.06
CA ASN A 224 -5.52 -0.34 3.12
C ASN A 224 -6.06 0.37 4.35
N ASP A 225 -6.55 1.60 4.21
CA ASP A 225 -7.07 2.40 5.34
C ASP A 225 -8.21 1.69 6.08
N LEU A 226 -9.12 1.03 5.35
CA LEU A 226 -10.18 0.24 5.94
C LEU A 226 -9.61 -0.95 6.72
N LEU A 227 -8.78 -1.78 6.08
CA LEU A 227 -8.27 -3.04 6.65
C LEU A 227 -7.20 -2.82 7.72
N SER A 228 -6.57 -1.65 7.75
CA SER A 228 -5.59 -1.23 8.75
C SER A 228 -6.21 -0.48 9.93
N PHE A 229 -7.43 0.03 9.79
CA PHE A 229 -8.08 0.85 10.82
C PHE A 229 -8.07 0.21 12.21
N TYR A 230 -8.41 -1.08 12.30
CA TYR A 230 -8.47 -1.77 13.60
C TYR A 230 -7.11 -1.83 14.30
N LYS A 231 -6.02 -2.11 13.57
CA LYS A 231 -4.67 -2.14 14.18
C LYS A 231 -4.23 -0.75 14.63
N GLU A 232 -4.66 0.31 13.94
CA GLU A 232 -4.33 1.71 14.23
C GLU A 232 -5.10 2.20 15.45
N GLU A 233 -6.43 1.99 15.49
CA GLU A 233 -7.25 2.29 16.66
C GLU A 233 -6.72 1.57 17.90
N HIS A 234 -6.39 0.29 17.76
CA HIS A 234 -5.84 -0.50 18.86
C HIS A 234 -4.45 0.00 19.31
N ALA A 235 -3.69 0.62 18.40
CA ALA A 235 -2.42 1.26 18.72
C ALA A 235 -2.58 2.67 19.31
N GLY A 236 -3.78 3.26 19.24
CA GLY A 236 -4.03 4.67 19.54
C GLY A 236 -3.46 5.61 18.47
N ASP A 237 -3.24 5.10 17.26
CA ASP A 237 -2.74 5.87 16.13
C ASP A 237 -3.90 6.58 15.43
N SER A 238 -3.88 7.91 15.48
CA SER A 238 -4.88 8.77 14.83
C SER A 238 -4.31 9.55 13.66
N ALA A 239 -3.05 9.31 13.30
CA ALA A 239 -2.39 9.98 12.19
C ALA A 239 -2.59 9.20 10.88
N ASN A 240 -3.85 8.90 10.56
CA ASN A 240 -4.27 8.17 9.36
C ASN A 240 -5.32 8.94 8.56
N TYR A 241 -5.65 8.41 7.37
CA TYR A 241 -6.61 9.04 6.46
C TYR A 241 -8.01 9.17 7.08
N ILE A 242 -8.50 8.15 7.79
CA ILE A 242 -9.85 8.13 8.36
C ILE A 242 -10.04 9.27 9.37
N HIS A 243 -9.11 9.42 10.32
CA HIS A 243 -9.14 10.50 11.30
C HIS A 243 -8.92 11.87 10.67
N THR A 244 -7.99 11.97 9.71
CA THR A 244 -7.71 13.23 9.00
C THR A 244 -8.93 13.70 8.21
N ARG A 245 -9.63 12.79 7.52
CA ARG A 245 -10.90 13.07 6.82
C ARG A 245 -12.01 13.41 7.82
N ALA A 246 -12.17 12.64 8.90
CA ALA A 246 -13.17 12.90 9.94
C ALA A 246 -13.02 14.29 10.55
N PHE A 247 -11.78 14.74 10.79
CA PHE A 247 -11.51 16.07 11.31
C PHE A 247 -11.94 17.19 10.36
N VAL A 248 -11.61 17.11 9.07
CA VAL A 248 -11.95 18.18 8.10
C VAL A 248 -13.41 18.16 7.67
N GLU A 249 -14.10 17.02 7.80
CA GLU A 249 -15.53 16.87 7.50
C GLU A 249 -16.43 17.05 8.74
N GLU A 250 -15.84 17.20 9.93
CA GLU A 250 -16.55 17.33 11.20
C GLU A 250 -17.46 16.13 11.50
N LYS A 251 -16.96 14.92 11.21
CA LYS A 251 -17.65 13.64 11.40
C LYS A 251 -16.96 12.79 12.46
N ALA A 252 -17.67 11.77 12.96
CA ALA A 252 -17.02 10.74 13.77
C ALA A 252 -16.18 9.82 12.87
N PRO A 253 -14.99 9.34 13.32
CA PRO A 253 -14.15 8.42 12.55
C PRO A 253 -14.90 7.17 12.05
N ILE A 254 -15.78 6.60 12.88
CA ILE A 254 -16.58 5.44 12.51
C ILE A 254 -17.57 5.71 11.36
N GLN A 255 -18.07 6.95 11.24
CA GLN A 255 -18.93 7.35 10.11
C GLN A 255 -18.12 7.45 8.83
N VAL A 256 -16.90 8.00 8.91
CA VAL A 256 -15.99 8.07 7.76
C VAL A 256 -15.54 6.67 7.34
N LEU A 257 -15.30 5.75 8.27
CA LEU A 257 -14.97 4.36 7.97
C LEU A 257 -16.08 3.66 7.17
N ASP A 258 -17.34 3.88 7.54
CA ASP A 258 -18.52 3.37 6.81
C ASP A 258 -18.63 3.99 5.41
N GLU A 259 -18.41 5.31 5.29
CA GLU A 259 -18.34 5.98 3.98
C GLU A 259 -17.22 5.42 3.09
N VAL A 260 -16.04 5.15 3.67
CA VAL A 260 -14.91 4.54 2.94
C VAL A 260 -15.25 3.12 2.45
N ALA A 261 -15.98 2.33 3.23
CA ALA A 261 -16.46 1.02 2.77
C ALA A 261 -17.42 1.15 1.57
N ASN A 262 -18.28 2.18 1.57
CA ASN A 262 -19.16 2.49 0.44
C ASN A 262 -18.39 3.01 -0.79
N ASP A 263 -17.37 3.84 -0.59
CA ASP A 263 -16.46 4.33 -1.64
C ASP A 263 -15.74 3.15 -2.31
N LEU A 264 -15.30 2.16 -1.53
CA LEU A 264 -14.69 0.93 -2.02
C LEU A 264 -15.64 0.09 -2.87
N HIS A 265 -16.88 -0.11 -2.44
CA HIS A 265 -17.89 -0.82 -3.22
C HIS A 265 -18.19 -0.11 -4.56
N SER A 266 -18.33 1.21 -4.52
CA SER A 266 -18.57 2.03 -5.72
C SER A 266 -17.40 1.93 -6.70
N SER A 267 -16.17 2.07 -6.20
CA SER A 267 -14.94 1.97 -7.00
C SER A 267 -14.81 0.59 -7.64
N ALA A 268 -15.03 -0.48 -6.87
CA ALA A 268 -14.99 -1.86 -7.39
C ALA A 268 -15.97 -2.08 -8.55
N SER A 269 -17.19 -1.53 -8.44
CA SER A 269 -18.21 -1.62 -9.48
C SER A 269 -17.83 -0.81 -10.72
N SER A 270 -17.32 0.41 -10.54
CA SER A 270 -16.88 1.29 -11.62
C SER A 270 -15.71 0.70 -12.41
N ILE A 271 -14.73 0.10 -11.73
CA ILE A 271 -13.57 -0.54 -12.35
C ILE A 271 -14.02 -1.64 -13.31
N LEU A 272 -14.88 -2.56 -12.84
CA LEU A 272 -15.35 -3.69 -13.64
C LEU A 272 -16.21 -3.26 -14.82
N ALA A 273 -17.02 -2.22 -14.65
CA ALA A 273 -17.80 -1.64 -15.74
C ALA A 273 -16.88 -1.02 -16.81
N THR A 274 -15.82 -0.34 -16.38
CA THR A 274 -14.87 0.37 -17.26
C THR A 274 -14.02 -0.60 -18.08
N ILE A 275 -13.53 -1.68 -17.48
CA ILE A 275 -12.67 -2.68 -18.16
C ILE A 275 -13.46 -3.87 -18.71
N THR A 276 -14.78 -3.77 -18.83
CA THR A 276 -15.67 -4.89 -19.19
C THR A 276 -15.32 -5.58 -20.51
N GLN A 277 -14.70 -4.85 -21.45
CA GLN A 277 -14.28 -5.37 -22.76
C GLN A 277 -12.89 -6.02 -22.76
N CYS A 278 -12.15 -6.00 -21.64
CA CYS A 278 -10.81 -6.57 -21.53
C CYS A 278 -10.77 -7.70 -20.47
N PRO A 279 -11.01 -8.96 -20.86
CA PRO A 279 -11.02 -10.10 -19.93
C PRO A 279 -9.70 -10.28 -19.15
N LYS A 280 -8.57 -9.95 -19.76
CA LYS A 280 -7.26 -10.00 -19.08
C LYS A 280 -7.16 -8.95 -17.98
N ALA A 281 -7.67 -7.74 -18.21
CA ALA A 281 -7.69 -6.69 -17.20
C ALA A 281 -8.67 -7.00 -16.07
N ILE A 282 -9.85 -7.54 -16.38
CA ILE A 282 -10.79 -8.03 -15.35
C ILE A 282 -10.12 -9.07 -14.46
N ARG A 283 -9.42 -10.04 -15.08
CA ARG A 283 -8.74 -11.11 -14.35
C ARG A 283 -7.63 -10.57 -13.43
N ALA A 284 -6.75 -9.71 -13.96
CA ALA A 284 -5.70 -9.06 -13.19
C ALA A 284 -6.27 -8.25 -12.01
N TRP A 285 -7.32 -7.46 -12.25
CA TRP A 285 -8.01 -6.70 -11.20
C TRP A 285 -8.62 -7.62 -10.14
N ARG A 286 -9.29 -8.71 -10.52
CA ARG A 286 -9.90 -9.64 -9.56
C ARG A 286 -8.85 -10.37 -8.72
N PHE A 287 -7.71 -10.74 -9.30
CA PHE A 287 -6.58 -11.27 -8.51
C PHE A 287 -6.07 -10.25 -7.53
N CYS A 288 -5.89 -8.99 -7.95
CA CYS A 288 -5.48 -7.93 -7.04
C CYS A 288 -6.50 -7.70 -5.94
N GLN A 289 -7.78 -7.45 -6.27
CA GLN A 289 -8.85 -7.16 -5.33
C GLN A 289 -8.99 -8.25 -4.25
N TYR A 290 -9.09 -9.51 -4.67
CA TYR A 290 -9.27 -10.61 -3.72
C TYR A 290 -7.99 -10.96 -2.98
N GLY A 291 -6.84 -10.92 -3.68
CA GLY A 291 -5.54 -11.15 -3.07
C GLY A 291 -5.22 -10.10 -2.01
N TYR A 292 -5.52 -8.83 -2.27
CA TYR A 292 -5.24 -7.72 -1.35
C TYR A 292 -5.99 -7.90 -0.03
N VAL A 293 -7.29 -8.20 -0.11
CA VAL A 293 -8.13 -8.50 1.06
C VAL A 293 -7.64 -9.76 1.78
N HIS A 294 -7.38 -10.83 1.03
CA HIS A 294 -6.90 -12.09 1.60
C HIS A 294 -5.58 -11.93 2.35
N TRP A 295 -4.64 -11.19 1.78
CA TRP A 295 -3.35 -10.92 2.41
C TRP A 295 -3.53 -10.15 3.72
N HIS A 296 -4.34 -9.08 3.75
CA HIS A 296 -4.62 -8.36 5.00
C HIS A 296 -5.24 -9.25 6.09
N LEU A 297 -6.18 -10.13 5.71
CA LEU A 297 -6.80 -11.09 6.63
C LEU A 297 -5.81 -12.15 7.13
N SER A 298 -4.79 -12.50 6.35
CA SER A 298 -3.82 -13.53 6.70
C SER A 298 -2.65 -13.01 7.55
N GLN A 299 -2.30 -11.72 7.45
CA GLN A 299 -1.20 -11.16 8.22
C GLN A 299 -1.60 -10.81 9.66
N ASP A 300 -0.86 -11.34 10.63
CA ASP A 300 -1.08 -11.07 12.06
C ASP A 300 -0.96 -9.57 12.42
N ARG A 301 -0.20 -8.78 11.63
CA ARG A 301 0.00 -7.34 11.87
C ARG A 301 -1.30 -6.52 11.87
N TYR A 302 -2.33 -6.97 11.17
CA TYR A 302 -3.61 -6.24 11.07
C TYR A 302 -4.60 -6.60 12.19
N LYS A 303 -4.32 -7.66 12.97
CA LYS A 303 -5.14 -8.10 14.11
C LYS A 303 -6.60 -8.43 13.76
N LEU A 304 -6.91 -8.71 12.48
CA LEU A 304 -8.28 -8.94 12.03
C LEU A 304 -8.90 -10.24 12.57
N LYS A 305 -8.06 -11.19 13.01
CA LYS A 305 -8.49 -12.41 13.72
C LYS A 305 -9.24 -12.07 15.02
N ASP A 306 -8.92 -10.95 15.68
CA ASP A 306 -9.60 -10.50 16.91
C ASP A 306 -11.06 -10.11 16.64
N LEU A 307 -11.38 -9.76 15.38
CA LEU A 307 -12.74 -9.44 14.92
C LEU A 307 -13.50 -10.67 14.40
N GLY A 308 -12.88 -11.86 14.44
CA GLY A 308 -13.43 -13.09 13.87
C GLY A 308 -13.56 -13.05 12.34
N LEU A 309 -12.61 -12.38 11.68
CA LEU A 309 -12.48 -12.30 10.22
C LEU A 309 -11.35 -13.22 9.73
#